data_AF-A0A2T5U7L2-F1
#
_entry.id   AF-A0A2T5U7L2-F1
#
_cell.length_a   1.000
_cell.length_b   1.000
_cell.length_c   1.000
_cell.angle_alpha   90.00
_cell.angle_beta   90.00
_cell.angle_gamma   90.00
#
_symmetry.space_group_name_H-M   'P 1'
#
loop_
_entity.id
_entity.type
_entity.pdbx_description
1 polymer ?
#
loop_
_entity_poly.entity_id
_entity_poly.type
_entity_poly.pdbx_seq_one_letter_code
_entity_poly.pdbx_strand_id
1 'polypeptide(L)'
;MASLYIKDNETAELAAELAARLGVTKTEVVRDLLRRQKAELTPSVSVPSMRERLDAWRKAHPLGEPTGLKADKAFFDELWGEEPD
;
A
#
# COMPACT_ATOMS: atom_id res chain seq x y z
N MET A 1 -9.06 -1.08 -30.66
CA MET A 1 -8.61 -2.24 -29.88
C MET A 1 -7.13 -2.43 -30.19
N ALA A 2 -6.23 -2.31 -29.20
CA ALA A 2 -4.81 -2.54 -29.44
C ALA A 2 -4.53 -4.05 -29.41
N SER A 3 -3.98 -4.59 -30.50
CA SER A 3 -3.56 -5.99 -30.60
C SER A 3 -2.05 -6.09 -30.35
N LEU A 4 -1.64 -6.93 -29.40
CA LEU A 4 -0.23 -7.28 -29.20
C LEU A 4 0.12 -8.45 -30.13
N TYR A 5 1.10 -8.25 -31.02
CA TYR A 5 1.64 -9.31 -31.87
C TYR A 5 2.90 -9.89 -31.26
N ILE A 6 2.95 -11.21 -31.10
CA ILE A 6 4.11 -11.95 -30.61
C ILE A 6 4.74 -12.62 -31.83
N LYS A 7 5.97 -12.21 -32.18
CA LYS A 7 6.68 -12.74 -33.36
C LYS A 7 7.27 -14.13 -33.11
N ASP A 8 7.59 -14.43 -31.86
CA ASP A 8 8.14 -15.71 -31.45
C ASP A 8 7.05 -16.78 -31.34
N ASN A 9 7.22 -17.89 -32.07
CA ASN A 9 6.20 -18.94 -32.15
C ASN A 9 6.04 -19.68 -30.83
N GLU A 10 7.14 -19.97 -30.13
CA GLU A 10 7.11 -20.69 -28.85
C GLU A 10 6.31 -19.90 -27.80
N THR A 11 6.57 -18.60 -27.69
CA THR A 11 5.82 -17.70 -26.79
C THR A 11 4.34 -17.62 -27.17
N ALA A 12 4.02 -17.61 -28.47
CA ALA A 12 2.64 -17.55 -28.95
C ALA A 12 1.85 -18.85 -28.68
N GLU A 13 2.52 -20.01 -28.70
CA GLU A 13 1.97 -21.32 -28.34
C GLU A 13 1.74 -21.41 -26.82
N LEU A 14 2.72 -21.02 -26.01
CA LEU A 14 2.58 -20.97 -24.55
C LEU A 14 1.39 -20.11 -24.11
N ALA A 15 1.25 -18.91 -24.70
CA ALA A 15 0.12 -18.03 -24.44
C ALA A 15 -1.22 -18.65 -24.90
N ALA A 16 -1.22 -19.43 -25.97
CA ALA A 16 -2.41 -20.13 -26.47
C ALA A 16 -2.84 -21.26 -25.53
N GLU A 17 -1.91 -22.09 -25.08
CA GLU A 17 -2.17 -23.20 -24.18
C GLU A 17 -2.71 -22.71 -22.82
N LEU A 18 -2.08 -21.68 -22.25
CA LEU A 18 -2.54 -21.05 -21.02
C LEU A 18 -3.95 -20.45 -21.18
N ALA A 19 -4.21 -19.78 -22.30
CA ALA A 19 -5.53 -19.23 -22.60
C ALA A 19 -6.60 -20.32 -22.71
N ALA A 20 -6.29 -21.44 -23.38
CA ALA A 20 -7.18 -22.58 -23.49
C ALA A 20 -7.49 -23.23 -22.13
N ARG A 21 -6.48 -23.39 -21.27
CA ARG A 21 -6.66 -23.95 -19.92
C ARG A 21 -7.49 -23.05 -19.00
N LEU A 22 -7.36 -21.74 -19.15
CA LEU A 22 -8.06 -20.75 -18.32
C LEU A 22 -9.42 -20.33 -18.90
N GLY A 23 -9.75 -20.75 -20.12
CA GLY A 23 -11.02 -20.39 -20.79
C GLY A 23 -11.13 -18.90 -21.14
N VAL A 24 -10.00 -18.21 -21.32
CA VAL A 24 -9.93 -16.77 -21.61
C VAL A 24 -9.17 -16.52 -22.93
N THR A 25 -9.14 -15.28 -23.40
CA THR A 25 -8.41 -14.94 -24.62
C THR A 25 -6.89 -14.86 -24.40
N LYS A 26 -6.09 -15.08 -25.45
CA LYS A 26 -4.62 -14.94 -25.40
C LYS A 26 -4.19 -13.56 -24.86
N THR A 27 -4.90 -12.51 -25.28
CA THR A 27 -4.61 -11.14 -24.85
C THR A 27 -4.92 -10.92 -23.36
N GLU A 28 -5.97 -11.54 -22.82
CA GLU A 28 -6.30 -11.46 -21.40
C GLU A 28 -5.27 -12.18 -20.54
N VAL A 29 -4.85 -13.39 -20.92
CA VAL A 29 -3.78 -14.12 -20.21
C VAL A 29 -2.51 -13.29 -20.14
N VAL A 30 -2.06 -12.77 -21.29
CA VAL A 30 -0.83 -11.98 -21.35
C VAL A 30 -0.97 -10.71 -20.51
N ARG A 31 -2.13 -10.03 -20.56
CA ARG A 31 -2.39 -8.85 -19.75
C ARG A 31 -2.33 -9.15 -18.25
N ASP A 32 -2.94 -10.25 -17.82
CA ASP A 32 -3.00 -10.63 -16.41
C ASP A 32 -1.63 -11.05 -15.88
N LEU A 33 -0.86 -11.83 -16.66
CA LEU A 33 0.51 -12.19 -16.30
C LEU A 33 1.40 -10.95 -16.18
N LEU A 34 1.34 -10.03 -17.15
CA LEU A 34 2.10 -8.79 -17.10
C LEU A 34 1.68 -7.92 -15.90
N ARG A 35 0.39 -7.88 -15.56
CA ARG A 35 -0.10 -7.15 -14.39
C ARG A 35 0.42 -7.75 -13.08
N ARG A 36 0.41 -9.08 -12.95
CA ARG A 36 0.96 -9.79 -11.78
C ARG A 36 2.45 -9.56 -11.65
N GLN A 37 3.20 -9.76 -12.73
CA GLN A 37 4.65 -9.53 -12.74
C GLN A 37 4.99 -8.07 -12.40
N LYS A 38 4.23 -7.12 -12.94
CA LYS A 38 4.38 -5.71 -12.59
C LYS A 38 4.09 -5.47 -11.11
N ALA A 39 3.08 -6.09 -10.54
CA ALA A 39 2.77 -5.96 -9.12
C ALA A 39 3.89 -6.53 -8.23
N GLU A 40 4.47 -7.67 -8.61
CA GLU A 40 5.61 -8.29 -7.90
C GLU A 40 6.89 -7.43 -7.99
N LEU A 41 7.17 -6.87 -9.17
CA LEU A 41 8.35 -6.03 -9.40
C LEU A 41 8.17 -4.59 -8.95
N THR A 42 6.94 -4.13 -8.74
CA THR A 42 6.71 -2.83 -8.12
C THR A 42 7.17 -2.99 -6.68
N PRO A 43 8.30 -2.36 -6.27
CA PRO A 43 8.67 -2.38 -4.86
C PRO A 43 7.45 -1.92 -4.10
N SER A 44 7.03 -2.70 -3.08
CA SER A 44 5.91 -2.31 -2.23
C SER A 44 6.13 -0.85 -1.90
N VAL A 45 5.31 0.05 -2.47
CA VAL A 45 5.43 1.49 -2.23
C VAL A 45 5.49 1.56 -0.74
N SER A 46 6.66 1.91 -0.18
CA SER A 46 6.95 1.77 1.25
C SER A 46 5.77 2.42 1.93
N VAL A 47 4.87 1.60 2.44
CA VAL A 47 3.64 2.10 3.02
C VAL A 47 4.17 2.83 4.22
N PRO A 48 4.05 4.18 4.28
CA PRO A 48 4.74 4.90 5.32
C PRO A 48 4.28 4.30 6.62
N SER A 49 5.25 3.93 7.45
CA SER A 49 5.00 3.37 8.77
C SER A 49 4.03 4.27 9.51
N MET A 50 3.27 3.70 10.46
CA MET A 50 2.35 4.50 11.28
C MET A 50 3.04 5.72 11.91
N ARG A 51 4.33 5.60 12.25
CA ARG A 51 5.17 6.71 12.73
C ARG A 51 5.36 7.80 11.66
N GLU A 52 5.77 7.44 10.45
CA GLU A 52 5.95 8.41 9.35
C GLU A 52 4.65 9.12 8.97
N ARG A 53 3.53 8.40 9.02
CA ARG A 53 2.19 8.99 8.81
C ARG A 53 1.85 10.02 9.89
N LEU A 54 2.10 9.68 11.15
CA LEU A 54 1.83 10.56 12.27
C LEU A 54 2.74 11.81 12.24
N ASP A 55 4.01 11.64 11.87
CA ASP A 55 4.94 12.76 11.71
C ASP A 55 4.53 13.69 10.57
N ALA A 56 4.11 13.14 9.43
CA ALA A 56 3.56 13.93 8.33
C ALA A 56 2.30 14.71 8.75
N TRP A 57 1.41 14.06 9.50
CA TRP A 57 0.20 14.69 10.03
C TRP A 57 0.52 15.81 11.03
N ARG A 58 1.43 15.58 11.99
CA ARG A 58 1.86 16.59 12.97
C ARG A 58 2.57 17.78 12.29
N LYS A 59 3.31 17.56 11.20
CA LYS A 59 3.89 18.65 10.40
C LYS A 59 2.83 19.46 9.66
N ALA A 60 1.80 18.81 9.13
CA ALA A 60 0.68 19.49 8.46
C ALA A 60 -0.24 20.22 9.44
N HIS A 61 -0.32 19.74 10.69
CA HIS A 61 -1.15 20.28 11.76
C HIS A 61 -0.29 20.58 12.99
N PRO A 62 0.54 21.63 12.96
CA PRO A 62 1.34 22.00 14.11
C PRO A 62 0.43 22.39 15.28
N LEU A 63 0.84 22.00 16.49
CA LEU A 63 0.21 22.53 17.69
C LEU A 63 0.49 24.03 17.77
N GLY A 64 -0.44 24.77 18.39
CA GLY A 64 -0.25 26.19 18.67
C GLY A 64 0.89 26.45 19.66
N GLU A 65 1.03 27.70 20.08
CA GLU A 65 2.04 28.10 21.07
C GLU A 65 2.01 27.16 22.30
N PRO A 66 3.19 26.68 22.76
CA PRO A 66 3.26 25.89 23.97
C PRO A 66 2.60 26.64 25.11
N THR A 67 1.66 26.00 25.80
CA THR A 67 0.90 26.62 26.90
C THR A 67 1.79 27.01 28.08
N GLY A 68 3.02 26.50 28.16
CA GLY A 68 3.94 26.70 29.28
C GLY A 68 3.51 26.01 30.58
N LEU A 69 2.35 25.34 30.57
CA LEU A 69 1.83 24.62 31.71
C LEU A 69 2.46 23.23 31.75
N LYS A 70 2.99 22.85 32.91
CA LYS A 70 3.39 21.47 33.17
C LYS A 70 2.13 20.61 33.11
N ALA A 71 2.13 19.55 32.31
CA ALA A 71 1.03 18.60 32.29
C ALA A 71 0.80 18.09 33.71
N ASP A 72 -0.34 18.46 34.30
CA ASP A 72 -0.70 18.04 35.64
C ASP A 72 -1.29 16.64 35.58
N LYS A 73 -0.39 15.65 35.62
CA LYS A 73 -0.78 14.24 35.65
C LYS A 73 -1.64 13.95 36.88
N ALA A 74 -1.35 14.55 38.04
CA ALA A 74 -2.09 14.32 39.28
C ALA A 74 -3.56 14.76 39.15
N PHE A 75 -3.84 15.87 38.45
CA PHE A 75 -5.20 16.29 38.12
C PHE A 75 -5.97 15.23 37.31
N PHE A 76 -5.33 14.62 36.31
CA PHE A 76 -5.98 13.58 35.51
C PHE A 76 -6.11 12.26 36.27
N ASP A 77 -5.13 11.90 37.09
CA ASP A 77 -5.17 10.71 37.92
C ASP A 77 -6.32 10.79 38.94
N GLU A 78 -6.50 11.93 39.60
CA GLU A 78 -7.66 12.20 40.47
C GLU A 78 -8.99 12.11 39.70
N LEU A 79 -9.05 12.68 38.49
CA LEU A 79 -10.25 12.64 37.65
C LEU A 79 -10.66 11.20 37.27
N TRP A 80 -9.69 10.31 37.10
CA TRP A 80 -9.91 8.90 36.74
C TRP A 80 -9.89 7.95 37.94
N GLY A 81 -9.67 8.46 39.16
CA GLY A 81 -9.62 7.66 40.39
C GLY A 81 -8.38 6.79 40.53
N GLU A 82 -7.29 7.13 39.84
CA GLU A 82 -5.98 6.50 40.03
C GLU A 82 -5.28 7.18 41.22
N GLU A 83 -4.84 6.40 42.21
CA GLU A 83 -4.03 6.94 43.31
C GLU A 83 -2.66 7.36 42.78
N PRO A 84 -2.17 8.58 43.11
CA PRO A 84 -0.87 9.05 42.65
C PRO A 84 0.26 8.26 43.32
N ASP A 85 1.14 7.65 42.51
CA ASP A 85 2.41 7.03 42.94
C ASP A 85 3.41 8.06 43.50
#